data_AF-A0AAW2M0W0-F1
#
_entry.id   AF-A0AAW2M0W0-F1
#
_cell.length_a   1.000
_cell.length_b   1.000
_cell.length_c   1.000
_cell.angle_alpha   90.00
_cell.angle_beta   90.00
_cell.angle_gamma   90.00
#
_symmetry.space_group_name_H-M   'P 1'
#
loop_
_entity.id
_entity.type
_entity.pdbx_description
1 polymer ?
#
loop_
_entity_poly.entity_id
_entity_poly.type
_entity_poly.pdbx_seq_one_letter_code
_entity_poly.pdbx_strand_id
1 'polypeptide(L)'
;MVHFWRYSTPFHSDLHIRTLIPFLILWFTWTQRNAAKYRGVPFSTDSIILEVQRHLRTLYAARTLTSTQWKGDLHRAAVMGFIFRRQVPRAPSIVRWLAPSPSWFKLNTDGSSRSTTTLDHISPRRTSPSGWDSL
;
A
#
# COMPACT_ATOMS: atom_id res chain seq x y z
N MET A 1 -9.80 -1.37 -12.59
CA MET A 1 -8.64 -1.87 -11.80
C MET A 1 -8.00 -0.72 -11.00
N VAL A 2 -8.58 -0.31 -9.87
CA VAL A 2 -7.95 0.71 -8.97
C VAL A 2 -8.04 0.31 -7.48
N HIS A 3 -8.70 -0.82 -7.19
CA HIS A 3 -9.00 -1.23 -5.81
C HIS A 3 -7.85 -1.95 -5.08
N PHE A 4 -6.82 -2.41 -5.80
CA PHE A 4 -5.76 -3.25 -5.22
C PHE A 4 -4.78 -2.48 -4.34
N TRP A 5 -4.68 -1.16 -4.50
CA TRP A 5 -3.71 -0.35 -3.76
C TRP A 5 -4.13 0.01 -2.34
N ARG A 6 -5.43 -0.07 -2.04
CA ARG A 6 -5.97 0.34 -0.74
C ARG A 6 -5.85 -0.73 0.35
N TYR A 7 -5.58 -1.98 -0.01
CA TYR A 7 -5.64 -3.14 0.90
C TYR A 7 -4.28 -3.72 1.32
N SER A 8 -3.15 -3.16 0.87
CA SER A 8 -1.84 -3.78 1.14
C SER A 8 -1.18 -3.38 2.46
N THR A 9 -1.78 -2.49 3.26
CA THR A 9 -1.02 -1.79 4.31
C THR A 9 -1.90 -1.36 5.50
N PRO A 10 -2.10 -2.25 6.49
CA PRO A 10 -2.94 -1.97 7.68
C PRO A 10 -2.35 -0.95 8.68
N PHE A 11 -1.21 -0.32 8.38
CA PHE A 11 -0.50 0.59 9.29
C PHE A 11 0.06 1.79 8.53
N HIS A 12 -0.78 2.70 8.08
CA HIS A 12 -0.33 3.97 7.51
C HIS A 12 -0.19 5.05 8.58
N SER A 13 0.93 5.76 8.55
CA SER A 13 1.01 7.11 9.13
C SER A 13 0.08 8.04 8.33
N ASP A 14 -0.48 9.06 8.97
CA ASP A 14 -1.09 10.18 8.26
C ASP A 14 -0.12 10.68 7.17
N LEU A 15 -0.64 11.01 5.97
CA LEU A 15 0.14 11.45 4.80
C LEU A 15 1.15 10.44 4.22
N HIS A 16 0.78 9.16 4.14
CA HIS A 16 1.62 8.17 3.45
C HIS A 16 1.92 8.57 1.99
N ILE A 17 3.14 8.29 1.50
CA ILE A 17 3.60 8.75 0.18
C ILE A 17 2.72 8.25 -0.97
N ARG A 18 2.20 7.02 -0.83
CA ARG A 18 1.25 6.38 -1.74
C ARG A 18 -0.05 7.16 -1.92
N THR A 19 -0.41 7.96 -0.93
CA THR A 19 -1.60 8.81 -0.94
C THR A 19 -1.24 10.23 -1.36
N LEU A 20 -0.14 10.77 -0.81
CA LEU A 20 0.30 12.14 -1.05
C LEU A 20 0.66 12.41 -2.53
N ILE A 21 1.43 11.52 -3.18
CA ILE A 21 1.88 11.74 -4.57
C ILE A 21 0.69 11.88 -5.53
N PRO A 22 -0.31 10.97 -5.57
CA PRO A 22 -1.48 11.14 -6.41
C PRO A 22 -2.24 12.45 -6.18
N PHE A 23 -2.39 12.88 -4.92
CA PHE A 23 -3.04 14.16 -4.59
C PHE A 23 -2.26 15.35 -5.14
N LEU A 24 -0.94 15.37 -4.99
CA LEU A 24 -0.10 16.44 -5.55
C LEU A 24 -0.17 16.47 -7.07
N ILE A 25 -0.12 15.31 -7.73
CA ILE A 25 -0.26 15.23 -9.20
C ILE A 25 -1.59 15.83 -9.65
N LEU A 26 -2.70 15.45 -9.01
CA LEU A 26 -4.02 15.96 -9.34
C LEU A 26 -4.10 17.48 -9.13
N TRP A 27 -3.58 17.95 -7.99
CA TRP A 27 -3.55 19.37 -7.64
C TRP A 27 -2.79 20.22 -8.66
N PHE A 28 -1.56 19.84 -9.01
CA PHE A 28 -0.74 20.59 -9.96
C PHE A 28 -1.24 20.46 -11.40
N THR A 29 -1.83 19.32 -11.77
CA THR A 29 -2.53 19.17 -13.06
C THR A 29 -3.69 20.14 -13.17
N TRP A 30 -4.53 20.22 -12.13
CA TRP A 30 -5.65 21.15 -12.07
C TRP A 30 -5.18 22.61 -12.13
N THR A 31 -4.13 22.94 -11.38
CA THR A 31 -3.55 24.29 -11.33
C THR A 31 -3.03 24.72 -12.71
N GLN A 32 -2.26 23.87 -13.38
CA GLN A 32 -1.75 24.20 -14.72
C GLN A 32 -2.84 24.26 -15.77
N ARG A 33 -3.83 23.36 -15.73
CA ARG A 33 -4.98 23.40 -16.64
C ARG A 33 -5.73 24.73 -16.51
N ASN A 34 -5.91 25.23 -15.29
CA ASN A 34 -6.53 26.53 -15.06
C ASN A 34 -5.65 27.69 -15.55
N ALA A 35 -4.34 27.63 -15.34
CA ALA A 35 -3.41 28.62 -15.87
C ALA A 35 -3.43 28.66 -17.41
N ALA A 36 -3.50 27.51 -18.07
CA ALA A 36 -3.65 27.44 -19.52
C ALA A 36 -4.97 28.03 -20.01
N LYS A 37 -6.08 27.69 -19.35
CA LYS A 37 -7.41 28.17 -19.73
C LYS A 37 -7.59 29.67 -19.54
N TYR A 38 -7.12 30.22 -18.42
CA TYR A 38 -7.46 31.59 -18.01
C TYR A 38 -6.31 32.59 -18.07
N ARG A 39 -5.06 32.13 -18.22
CA ARG A 39 -3.85 32.99 -18.22
C ARG A 39 -2.96 32.77 -19.43
N GLY A 40 -3.33 31.89 -20.37
CA GLY A 40 -2.55 31.60 -21.57
C GLY A 40 -1.20 30.92 -21.32
N VAL A 41 -0.97 30.38 -20.11
CA VAL A 41 0.28 29.70 -19.77
C VAL A 41 0.29 28.30 -20.38
N PRO A 42 1.33 27.87 -21.11
CA PRO A 42 1.37 26.54 -21.71
C PRO A 42 1.32 25.44 -20.65
N PHE A 43 0.56 24.38 -20.93
CA PHE A 43 0.52 23.19 -20.09
C PHE A 43 1.78 22.34 -20.33
N SER A 44 2.47 21.95 -19.26
CA SER A 44 3.67 21.11 -19.34
C SER A 44 3.69 20.05 -18.23
N THR A 45 3.74 18.79 -18.65
CA THR A 45 3.89 17.64 -17.74
C THR A 45 5.19 17.69 -16.97
N ASP A 46 6.30 18.13 -17.59
CA ASP A 46 7.59 18.26 -16.92
C ASP A 46 7.52 19.29 -15.79
N SER A 47 6.80 20.39 -16.02
CA SER A 47 6.56 21.38 -14.98
C SER A 47 5.73 20.82 -13.83
N ILE A 48 4.75 19.93 -14.09
CA ILE A 48 4.00 19.24 -13.02
C ILE A 48 4.93 18.35 -12.20
N ILE A 49 5.77 17.54 -12.86
CA ILE A 49 6.73 16.65 -12.19
C ILE A 49 7.67 17.46 -11.30
N LEU A 50 8.19 18.58 -11.82
CA LEU A 50 9.09 19.47 -11.08
C LEU A 50 8.41 20.09 -9.86
N GLU A 51 7.16 20.55 -9.99
CA GLU A 51 6.39 21.10 -8.87
C GLU A 51 6.10 20.05 -7.79
N VAL A 52 5.74 18.82 -8.18
CA VAL A 52 5.59 17.70 -7.24
C VAL A 52 6.91 17.44 -6.50
N GLN A 53 8.03 17.35 -7.23
CA GLN A 53 9.35 17.12 -6.62
C GLN A 53 9.75 18.27 -5.68
N ARG A 54 9.54 19.53 -6.08
CA ARG A 54 9.79 20.71 -5.24
C ARG A 54 8.98 20.65 -3.97
N HIS A 55 7.68 20.35 -4.07
CA HIS A 55 6.80 20.26 -2.90
C HIS A 55 7.24 19.16 -1.93
N LEU A 56 7.59 17.97 -2.45
CA LEU A 56 8.12 16.88 -1.62
C LEU A 56 9.45 17.27 -0.93
N ARG A 57 10.34 17.97 -1.64
CA ARG A 57 11.60 18.48 -1.06
C ARG A 57 11.35 19.52 0.04
N THR A 58 10.37 20.41 -0.14
CA THR A 58 9.98 21.37 0.90
C THR A 58 9.45 20.66 2.14
N LEU A 59 8.58 19.66 1.99
CA LEU A 59 8.07 18.87 3.12
C LEU A 59 9.18 18.09 3.83
N TYR A 60 10.15 17.58 3.07
CA TYR A 60 11.33 16.91 3.62
C TYR A 60 12.22 17.89 4.40
N ALA A 61 12.52 19.06 3.83
CA ALA A 61 13.30 20.11 4.49
C ALA A 61 12.62 20.63 5.78
N ALA A 62 11.29 20.73 5.76
CA ALA A 62 10.47 21.09 6.92
C ALA A 62 10.34 19.98 7.98
N ARG A 63 10.94 18.79 7.74
CA ARG A 63 10.85 17.59 8.60
C ARG A 63 9.44 17.03 8.78
N THR A 64 8.49 17.41 7.93
CA THR A 64 7.13 16.85 7.90
C THR A 64 7.10 15.50 7.20
N LEU A 65 7.93 15.33 6.17
CA LEU A 65 8.08 14.08 5.43
C LEU A 65 9.26 13.28 6.01
N THR A 66 8.96 12.28 6.84
CA THR A 66 9.95 11.42 7.52
C THR A 66 9.92 10.00 6.96
N SER A 67 10.80 9.11 7.42
CA SER A 67 10.83 7.71 6.99
C SER A 67 9.53 6.95 7.22
N THR A 68 8.67 7.40 8.14
CA THR A 68 7.40 6.74 8.44
C THR A 68 6.41 6.86 7.29
N GLN A 69 6.35 8.02 6.62
CA GLN A 69 5.51 8.22 5.43
C GLN A 69 5.96 7.42 4.21
N TRP A 70 7.20 6.91 4.23
CA TRP A 70 7.81 6.08 3.19
C TRP A 70 7.91 4.60 3.58
N LYS A 71 7.19 4.15 4.62
CA LYS A 71 7.25 2.76 5.09
C LYS A 71 6.88 1.80 3.96
N GLY A 72 7.79 0.87 3.64
CA GLY A 72 7.63 -0.06 2.51
C GLY A 72 8.04 0.50 1.14
N ASP A 73 8.36 1.80 1.05
CA ASP A 73 8.78 2.50 -0.18
C ASP A 73 10.11 3.27 -0.02
N LEU A 74 10.89 2.97 1.02
CA LEU A 74 12.16 3.67 1.32
C LEU A 74 13.17 3.64 0.17
N HIS A 75 13.22 2.54 -0.60
CA HIS A 75 14.09 2.46 -1.77
C HIS A 75 13.73 3.52 -2.83
N ARG A 76 12.44 3.79 -3.04
CA ARG A 76 11.98 4.84 -3.97
C ARG A 76 12.38 6.22 -3.46
N ALA A 77 12.31 6.43 -2.15
CA ALA A 77 12.75 7.68 -1.53
C ALA A 77 14.25 7.93 -1.78
N ALA A 78 15.07 6.89 -1.64
CA ALA A 78 16.52 6.96 -1.90
C ALA A 78 16.82 7.30 -3.37
N VAL A 79 16.11 6.69 -4.33
CA VAL A 79 16.23 7.03 -5.76
C VAL A 79 15.87 8.49 -6.04
N MET A 80 14.94 9.08 -5.28
CA MET A 80 14.59 10.49 -5.35
C MET A 80 15.54 11.42 -4.57
N GLY A 81 16.58 10.88 -3.94
CA GLY A 81 17.58 11.64 -3.19
C GLY A 81 17.18 11.97 -1.74
N PHE A 82 16.13 11.34 -1.20
CA PHE A 82 15.77 11.50 0.21
C PHE A 82 16.58 10.56 1.09
N ILE A 83 17.29 11.12 2.07
CA ILE A 83 18.17 10.36 2.96
C ILE A 83 17.56 10.33 4.37
N PHE A 84 16.99 9.19 4.73
CA PHE A 84 16.48 8.99 6.08
C PHE A 84 17.50 8.25 6.94
N ARG A 85 17.68 8.71 8.18
CA ARG A 85 18.42 7.91 9.17
C ARG A 85 17.66 6.62 9.42
N ARG A 86 18.35 5.48 9.29
CA ARG A 86 17.79 4.19 9.67
C ARG A 86 17.47 4.24 11.15
N GLN A 87 16.19 4.11 11.50
CA GLN A 87 15.82 3.92 12.89
C GLN A 87 16.42 2.59 13.34
N VAL A 88 17.20 2.62 14.42
CA VAL A 88 17.71 1.40 15.03
C VAL A 88 16.49 0.60 15.50
N PRO A 89 16.29 -0.64 15.03
CA PRO A 89 15.19 -1.45 15.51
C PRO A 89 15.29 -1.53 17.03
N ARG A 90 14.15 -1.42 17.71
CA ARG A 90 14.12 -1.67 19.15
C ARG A 90 14.68 -3.08 19.39
N ALA A 91 15.55 -3.22 20.39
CA ALA A 91 16.11 -4.53 20.72
C ALA A 91 14.95 -5.53 20.90
N PRO A 92 15.05 -6.74 20.31
CA PRO A 92 14.00 -7.73 20.46
C PRO A 92 13.77 -8.00 21.94
N SER A 93 12.52 -7.87 22.40
CA SER A 93 12.15 -8.29 23.73
C SER A 93 11.87 -9.79 23.73
N ILE A 94 12.53 -10.54 24.61
CA ILE A 94 12.21 -11.95 24.81
C ILE A 94 10.85 -12.03 25.49
N VAL A 95 9.85 -12.55 24.77
CA VAL A 95 8.56 -12.91 25.35
C VAL A 95 8.67 -14.35 25.84
N ARG A 96 8.51 -14.55 27.15
CA ARG A 96 8.44 -15.88 27.76
C ARG A 96 6.99 -16.19 28.11
N TRP A 97 6.50 -17.32 27.63
CA TRP A 97 5.26 -17.89 28.13
C TRP A 97 5.51 -18.53 29.49
N LEU A 98 4.94 -17.94 30.54
CA LEU A 98 4.89 -18.56 31.85
C LEU A 98 3.69 -19.50 31.91
N ALA A 99 3.83 -20.61 32.63
CA ALA A 99 2.70 -21.48 32.89
C ALA A 99 1.62 -20.67 33.64
N PRO A 100 0.35 -20.74 33.21
CA PRO A 100 -0.73 -20.07 33.91
C PRO A 100 -0.92 -20.68 35.30
N SER A 101 -1.42 -19.88 36.25
CA SER A 101 -1.69 -20.39 37.60
C SER A 101 -2.80 -21.46 37.59
N PRO A 102 -2.88 -22.33 38.61
CA PRO A 102 -3.75 -23.52 38.58
C PRO A 102 -5.25 -23.24 38.34
N SER A 103 -5.74 -22.02 38.57
CA SER A 103 -7.12 -21.60 38.34
C SER A 103 -7.40 -21.05 36.94
N TRP A 104 -6.41 -21.07 36.04
CA TRP A 104 -6.51 -20.49 34.70
C TRP A 104 -6.42 -21.56 33.61
N PHE A 105 -7.28 -21.42 32.60
CA PHE A 105 -7.32 -22.33 31.46
C PHE A 105 -6.64 -21.69 30.24
N LYS A 106 -5.79 -22.46 29.55
CA LYS A 106 -5.21 -22.06 28.26
C LYS A 106 -6.21 -22.35 27.15
N LEU A 107 -6.88 -21.31 26.65
CA LEU A 107 -7.70 -21.41 25.45
C LEU A 107 -6.80 -21.27 24.22
N ASN A 108 -6.61 -22.35 23.47
CA ASN A 108 -6.01 -22.28 22.14
C ASN A 108 -7.14 -22.01 21.14
N THR A 109 -6.99 -20.97 20.31
CA THR A 109 -7.92 -20.67 19.23
C THR A 109 -7.13 -20.58 17.95
N ASP A 110 -7.43 -21.43 16.98
CA ASP A 110 -6.91 -21.32 15.63
C ASP A 110 -7.88 -20.50 14.76
N GLY A 111 -7.33 -19.62 13.92
CA GLY A 111 -8.11 -18.83 12.98
C GLY A 111 -8.19 -19.57 11.65
N SER A 112 -9.38 -20.04 11.28
CA SER A 112 -9.68 -20.48 9.92
C SER A 112 -10.61 -19.48 9.25
N SER A 113 -10.22 -18.95 8.09
CA SER A 113 -11.04 -18.05 7.29
C SER A 113 -11.29 -18.67 5.93
N ARG A 114 -12.56 -18.76 5.51
CA ARG A 114 -12.92 -19.17 4.15
C ARG A 114 -12.92 -17.94 3.24
N SER A 115 -11.97 -17.84 2.32
CA SER A 115 -12.06 -16.88 1.21
C SER A 115 -13.10 -17.41 0.22
N THR A 116 -14.36 -17.00 0.38
CA THR A 116 -15.39 -17.26 -0.63
C THR A 116 -15.11 -16.37 -1.84
N THR A 117 -14.29 -16.86 -2.76
CA THR A 117 -14.28 -16.36 -4.14
C THR A 117 -15.47 -16.98 -4.84
N THR A 118 -16.62 -16.31 -4.82
CA THR A 118 -17.74 -16.70 -5.70
C THR A 118 -17.37 -16.31 -7.12
N LEU A 119 -16.70 -17.23 -7.83
CA LEU A 119 -16.67 -17.29 -9.28
C LEU A 119 -16.98 -18.72 -9.69
N ASP A 120 -18.20 -19.19 -9.38
CA ASP A 120 -18.76 -20.35 -10.06
C ASP A 120 -19.28 -19.88 -11.43
N HIS A 121 -18.33 -19.72 -12.35
CA HIS A 121 -18.60 -19.79 -13.76
C HIS A 121 -18.94 -21.24 -14.07
N ILE A 122 -20.15 -21.44 -14.55
CA ILE A 122 -20.73 -22.67 -15.09
C ILE A 122 -19.66 -23.50 -15.84
N SER A 123 -19.43 -24.74 -15.38
CA SER A 123 -18.79 -25.78 -16.19
C SER A 123 -19.87 -26.75 -16.68
N PRO A 124 -19.95 -27.04 -17.99
CA PRO A 124 -20.92 -27.98 -18.50
C PRO A 124 -20.50 -29.42 -18.15
N ARG A 125 -21.50 -30.16 -17.69
CA ARG A 125 -21.50 -31.59 -17.35
C ARG A 125 -20.97 -32.39 -18.55
N ARG A 126 -19.76 -32.98 -18.43
CA ARG A 126 -19.25 -33.97 -19.38
C ARG A 126 -19.62 -35.36 -18.86
N THR A 127 -20.72 -35.92 -19.36
CA THR A 127 -21.03 -37.34 -19.19
C THR A 127 -20.17 -38.14 -20.18
N SER A 128 -19.26 -38.96 -19.68
CA SER A 128 -18.66 -40.05 -20.45
C SER A 128 -19.43 -41.34 -20.13
N PRO A 129 -19.81 -42.17 -21.14
CA PRO A 129 -20.48 -43.44 -20.88
C PRO A 129 -19.50 -44.48 -20.34
N SER A 130 -19.94 -45.20 -19.32
CA SER A 130 -19.34 -46.42 -18.79
C SER A 130 -19.32 -47.51 -19.86
N GLY A 131 -18.14 -48.03 -20.18
CA GLY A 131 -17.97 -49.25 -20.96
C GLY A 131 -16.93 -50.13 -20.30
N TRP A 132 -17.37 -51.00 -19.39
CA TRP A 132 -16.69 -52.23 -18.98
C TRP A 132 -17.76 -53.19 -18.43
N ASP A 133 -18.21 -54.10 -19.28
CA ASP A 133 -18.79 -55.37 -18.88
C ASP A 133 -18.32 -56.45 -19.87
N SER A 134 -17.84 -57.57 -19.33
CA SER A 134 -17.60 -58.88 -19.98
C SER A 134 -16.22 -59.13 -20.61
N LEU A 135 -15.29 -59.70 -19.83
CA LEU A 135 -14.79 -61.08 -19.93
C LEU A 135 -13.76 -61.38 -18.84
#